data_AF-F7SAH9-F1
#
_entry.id   AF-F7SAH9-F1
#
_cell.length_a   1.000
_cell.length_b   1.000
_cell.length_c   1.000
_cell.angle_alpha   90.00
_cell.angle_beta   90.00
_cell.angle_gamma   90.00
#
_symmetry.space_group_name_H-M   'P 1'
#
loop_
_entity.id
_entity.type
_entity.pdbx_description
1 polymer ?
#
loop_
_entity_poly.entity_id
_entity_poly.type
_entity_poly.pdbx_seq_one_letter_code
_entity_poly.pdbx_strand_id
1 'polypeptide(L)'
;MIYAYTGFRQAVELAGESRHPKRDLPIAIIGSVVIGFLLYAALQTAFIGALSPHALAQGWGKLHFTGLSGPFAGLATLMGMSWLAVLLYIDSAVSPAGTGIIAYTSTPRLFYAAGREGLVRGPFARLSGAGVPIIGVLAAFAIGVIFLRPLPSWRALIKVVSAAALLSYGMASVSLITLRWTMPVERHPRSFQLPFGIPVAGLAFIVANFIIVWTGAHRQRDHAVCADRRGALRDYPARDVWRVRASGNRGRVVDRAIFRGAMSAG
;
A
#
# COMPACT_ATOMS: atom_id res chain seq x y z
N MET A 1 -2.70 -1.53 -5.17
CA MET A 1 -3.35 -2.86 -5.16
C MET A 1 -2.91 -3.70 -3.98
N ILE A 2 -1.61 -4.01 -3.79
CA ILE A 2 -1.16 -4.85 -2.66
C ILE A 2 -1.64 -4.35 -1.29
N TYR A 3 -1.56 -3.04 -1.02
CA TYR A 3 -2.05 -2.44 0.23
C TYR A 3 -3.54 -2.75 0.51
N ALA A 4 -4.39 -2.73 -0.51
CA ALA A 4 -5.83 -2.98 -0.40
C ALA A 4 -6.16 -4.45 -0.05
N TYR A 5 -5.26 -5.38 -0.34
CA TYR A 5 -5.43 -6.81 -0.05
C TYR A 5 -4.68 -7.27 1.21
N THR A 6 -4.31 -6.37 2.12
CA THR A 6 -3.60 -6.78 3.36
C THR A 6 -4.51 -7.34 4.45
N GLY A 7 -5.84 -7.22 4.29
CA GLY A 7 -6.83 -7.58 5.32
C GLY A 7 -6.90 -9.06 5.69
N PHE A 8 -6.52 -9.98 4.80
CA PHE A 8 -6.59 -11.43 5.08
C PHE A 8 -5.72 -11.87 6.26
N ARG A 9 -4.67 -11.09 6.60
CA ARG A 9 -3.77 -11.40 7.72
C ARG A 9 -4.50 -11.37 9.07
N GLN A 10 -5.42 -10.43 9.23
CA GLN A 10 -6.18 -10.28 10.48
C GLN A 10 -7.05 -11.52 10.74
N ALA A 11 -7.58 -12.13 9.67
CA ALA A 11 -8.31 -13.40 9.78
C ALA A 11 -7.41 -14.56 10.26
N VAL A 12 -6.13 -14.56 9.86
CA VAL A 12 -5.15 -15.58 10.30
C VAL A 12 -4.75 -15.38 11.75
N GLU A 13 -4.59 -14.13 12.20
CA GLU A 13 -4.27 -13.80 13.58
C GLU A 13 -5.40 -14.21 14.55
N LEU A 14 -6.66 -14.02 14.16
CA LEU A 14 -7.82 -14.47 14.94
C LEU A 14 -8.13 -15.98 14.77
N ALA A 15 -7.52 -16.65 13.80
CA ALA A 15 -7.75 -18.08 13.58
C ALA A 15 -7.37 -18.94 14.78
N GLY A 16 -6.41 -18.50 15.59
CA GLY A 16 -5.99 -19.18 16.81
C GLY A 16 -7.06 -19.22 17.92
N GLU A 17 -8.06 -18.34 17.85
CA GLU A 17 -9.19 -18.29 18.79
C GLU A 17 -10.45 -18.95 18.21
N SER A 18 -10.39 -19.44 16.96
CA SER A 18 -11.53 -20.10 16.31
C SER A 18 -11.77 -21.52 16.84
N ARG A 19 -13.05 -21.89 16.97
CA ARG A 19 -13.47 -23.24 17.40
C ARG A 19 -13.12 -24.33 16.36
N HIS A 20 -13.15 -24.02 15.06
CA HIS A 20 -12.91 -24.98 13.98
C HIS A 20 -11.93 -24.44 12.91
N PRO A 21 -10.66 -24.24 13.27
CA PRO A 21 -9.68 -23.60 12.39
C PRO A 21 -9.41 -24.38 11.09
N LYS A 22 -9.64 -25.71 11.06
CA LYS A 22 -9.39 -26.52 9.86
C LYS A 22 -10.25 -26.11 8.65
N ARG A 23 -11.51 -25.73 8.92
CA ARG A 23 -12.51 -25.42 7.89
C ARG A 23 -12.71 -23.92 7.75
N ASP A 24 -12.72 -23.21 8.86
CA ASP A 24 -13.08 -21.78 8.87
C ASP A 24 -11.94 -20.92 8.31
N LEU A 25 -10.68 -21.34 8.52
CA LEU A 25 -9.50 -20.64 8.02
C LEU A 25 -9.44 -20.57 6.48
N PRO A 26 -9.52 -21.67 5.72
CA PRO A 26 -9.47 -21.60 4.26
C PRO A 26 -10.67 -20.84 3.68
N ILE A 27 -11.86 -20.99 4.26
CA ILE A 27 -13.06 -20.26 3.81
C ILE A 27 -12.90 -18.76 4.05
N ALA A 28 -12.38 -18.36 5.22
CA ALA A 28 -12.15 -16.94 5.52
C ALA A 28 -11.09 -16.32 4.59
N ILE A 29 -9.96 -17.01 4.35
CA ILE A 29 -8.89 -16.49 3.49
C ILE A 29 -9.34 -16.42 2.04
N ILE A 30 -9.84 -17.53 1.46
CA ILE A 30 -10.24 -17.58 0.05
C ILE A 30 -11.47 -16.69 -0.17
N GLY A 31 -12.46 -16.76 0.72
CA GLY A 31 -13.66 -15.95 0.65
C GLY A 31 -13.36 -14.44 0.68
N SER A 32 -12.51 -13.98 1.60
CA SER A 32 -12.13 -12.55 1.66
C SER A 32 -11.40 -12.08 0.40
N VAL A 33 -10.50 -12.91 -0.15
CA VAL A 33 -9.78 -12.58 -1.39
C VAL A 33 -10.72 -12.55 -2.60
N VAL A 34 -11.60 -13.55 -2.76
CA VAL A 34 -12.53 -13.64 -3.89
C VAL A 34 -13.56 -12.52 -3.84
N ILE A 35 -14.15 -12.26 -2.68
CA ILE A 35 -15.12 -11.16 -2.50
C ILE A 35 -14.43 -9.82 -2.77
N GLY A 36 -13.24 -9.61 -2.23
CA GLY A 36 -12.45 -8.39 -2.50
C GLY A 36 -12.14 -8.23 -3.98
N PHE A 37 -11.74 -9.30 -4.66
CA PHE A 37 -11.47 -9.30 -6.09
C PHE A 37 -12.70 -8.92 -6.92
N LEU A 38 -13.84 -9.58 -6.67
CA LEU A 38 -15.08 -9.29 -7.39
C LEU A 38 -15.55 -7.85 -7.15
N LEU A 39 -15.47 -7.38 -5.90
CA LEU A 39 -15.85 -6.02 -5.55
C LEU A 39 -14.94 -4.99 -6.24
N TYR A 40 -13.62 -5.20 -6.23
CA TYR A 40 -12.70 -4.32 -6.93
C TYR A 40 -12.86 -4.36 -8.44
N ALA A 41 -13.14 -5.53 -9.03
CA ALA A 41 -13.40 -5.66 -10.46
C ALA A 41 -14.72 -4.97 -10.86
N ALA A 42 -15.77 -5.12 -10.05
CA ALA A 42 -17.05 -4.42 -10.24
C ALA A 42 -16.86 -2.89 -10.12
N LEU A 43 -16.07 -2.43 -9.15
CA LEU A 43 -15.81 -1.01 -8.98
C LEU A 43 -14.97 -0.43 -10.14
N GLN A 44 -13.99 -1.18 -10.64
CA GLN A 44 -13.19 -0.79 -11.81
C GLN A 44 -14.02 -0.74 -13.09
N THR A 45 -14.88 -1.73 -13.31
CA THR A 45 -15.79 -1.74 -14.47
C THR A 45 -16.80 -0.61 -14.39
N ALA A 46 -17.35 -0.33 -13.21
CA ALA A 46 -18.21 0.84 -12.99
C ALA A 46 -17.47 2.17 -13.23
N PHE A 47 -16.20 2.28 -12.82
CA PHE A 47 -15.37 3.47 -13.07
C PHE A 47 -15.17 3.72 -14.56
N ILE A 48 -14.81 2.66 -15.30
CA ILE A 48 -14.58 2.72 -16.75
C ILE A 48 -15.89 3.02 -17.48
N GLY A 49 -17.00 2.40 -17.05
CA GLY A 49 -18.32 2.64 -17.63
C GLY A 49 -18.87 4.05 -17.35
N ALA A 50 -18.52 4.65 -16.20
CA ALA A 50 -18.91 6.01 -15.84
C ALA A 50 -18.12 7.11 -16.57
N LEU A 51 -16.99 6.76 -17.21
CA LEU A 51 -16.16 7.70 -17.93
C LEU A 51 -16.74 7.99 -19.32
N SER A 52 -17.03 9.26 -19.60
CA SER A 52 -17.42 9.66 -20.96
C SER A 52 -16.24 9.47 -21.94
N PRO A 53 -16.49 8.99 -23.18
CA PRO A 53 -15.44 8.85 -24.20
C PRO A 53 -14.68 10.16 -24.46
N HIS A 54 -15.35 11.30 -24.24
CA HIS A 54 -14.79 12.63 -24.42
C HIS A 54 -13.77 13.02 -23.34
N ALA A 55 -13.94 12.52 -22.10
CA ALA A 55 -12.97 12.71 -21.02
C ALA A 55 -11.71 11.84 -21.20
N LEU A 56 -11.86 10.67 -21.84
CA LEU A 56 -10.76 9.78 -22.21
C LEU A 56 -9.94 10.30 -23.40
N ALA A 57 -10.51 11.15 -24.25
CA ALA A 57 -9.83 11.75 -25.41
C ALA A 57 -8.63 12.65 -25.03
N GLN A 58 -8.59 13.19 -23.81
CA GLN A 58 -7.48 14.01 -23.28
C GLN A 58 -6.35 13.15 -22.66
N GLY A 59 -6.47 11.82 -22.69
CA GLY A 59 -5.49 10.86 -22.19
C GLY A 59 -5.59 10.58 -20.69
N TRP A 60 -5.21 9.37 -20.29
CA TRP A 60 -5.25 8.87 -18.90
C TRP A 60 -4.53 9.78 -17.88
N GLY A 61 -3.55 10.57 -18.33
CA GLY A 61 -2.76 11.46 -17.47
C GLY A 61 -3.41 12.79 -17.09
N LYS A 62 -4.52 13.17 -17.74
CA LYS A 62 -5.22 14.47 -17.49
C LYS A 62 -6.56 14.33 -16.75
N LEU A 63 -6.90 13.13 -16.31
CA LEU A 63 -8.06 12.85 -15.46
C LEU A 63 -7.82 13.37 -14.04
N HIS A 64 -8.06 14.66 -13.84
CA HIS A 64 -7.97 15.30 -12.53
C HIS A 64 -9.37 15.62 -12.02
N PHE A 65 -9.89 14.78 -11.12
CA PHE A 65 -11.15 15.03 -10.45
C PHE A 65 -10.91 16.02 -9.30
N THR A 66 -11.46 17.22 -9.41
CA THR A 66 -11.42 18.23 -8.36
C THR A 66 -12.34 17.82 -7.21
N GLY A 67 -11.76 17.21 -6.18
CA GLY A 67 -12.44 16.87 -4.93
C GLY A 67 -11.50 16.09 -4.01
N LEU A 68 -11.34 16.57 -2.77
CA LEU A 68 -10.37 16.07 -1.77
C LEU A 68 -10.64 14.63 -1.26
N SER A 69 -11.47 13.83 -1.93
CA SER A 69 -11.86 12.51 -1.43
C SER A 69 -12.21 11.54 -2.56
N GLY A 70 -11.19 11.10 -3.29
CA GLY A 70 -11.26 9.93 -4.17
C GLY A 70 -11.94 10.17 -5.53
N PRO A 71 -11.41 9.57 -6.61
CA PRO A 71 -11.91 9.75 -7.97
C PRO A 71 -13.35 9.23 -8.17
N PHE A 72 -13.82 8.35 -7.29
CA PHE A 72 -15.18 7.79 -7.32
C PHE A 72 -16.27 8.75 -6.80
N ALA A 73 -16.01 9.46 -5.70
CA ALA A 73 -16.98 10.42 -5.16
C ALA A 73 -17.14 11.63 -6.11
N GLY A 74 -16.04 12.06 -6.74
CA GLY A 74 -16.08 13.07 -7.79
C GLY A 74 -16.92 12.63 -9.01
N LEU A 75 -16.75 11.39 -9.48
CA LEU A 75 -17.55 10.83 -10.57
C LEU A 75 -19.03 10.66 -10.22
N ALA A 76 -19.35 10.18 -9.01
CA ALA A 76 -20.74 10.04 -8.57
C ALA A 76 -21.48 11.38 -8.52
N THR A 77 -20.77 12.44 -8.10
CA THR A 77 -21.30 13.80 -8.07
C THR A 77 -21.47 14.36 -9.49
N LEU A 78 -20.52 14.12 -10.39
CA LEU A 78 -20.59 14.50 -11.82
C LEU A 78 -21.74 13.83 -12.56
N MET A 79 -22.11 12.60 -12.20
CA MET A 79 -23.25 11.87 -12.77
C MET A 79 -24.59 12.17 -12.08
N GLY A 80 -24.65 13.15 -11.17
CA GLY A 80 -25.89 13.54 -10.47
C GLY A 80 -26.39 12.52 -9.43
N MET A 81 -25.62 11.46 -9.14
CA MET A 81 -25.93 10.47 -8.10
C MET A 81 -25.38 10.92 -6.75
N SER A 82 -25.95 11.99 -6.22
CA SER A 82 -25.59 12.57 -4.92
C SER A 82 -25.71 11.58 -3.76
N TRP A 83 -26.71 10.68 -3.79
CA TRP A 83 -26.89 9.63 -2.77
C TRP A 83 -25.70 8.65 -2.73
N LEU A 84 -25.13 8.32 -3.88
CA LEU A 84 -23.96 7.43 -3.98
C LEU A 84 -22.69 8.14 -3.50
N ALA A 85 -22.54 9.44 -3.81
CA ALA A 85 -21.43 10.23 -3.29
C ALA A 85 -21.44 10.29 -1.76
N VAL A 86 -22.60 10.51 -1.13
CA VAL A 86 -22.74 10.53 0.34
C VAL A 86 -22.38 9.17 0.95
N LEU A 87 -22.85 8.06 0.37
CA LEU A 87 -22.47 6.72 0.83
C LEU A 87 -20.96 6.48 0.72
N LEU A 88 -20.32 6.90 -0.38
CA LEU A 88 -18.87 6.78 -0.55
C LEU A 88 -18.08 7.65 0.45
N TYR A 89 -18.59 8.83 0.80
CA TYR A 89 -17.99 9.67 1.84
C TYR A 89 -18.08 9.00 3.22
N ILE A 90 -19.23 8.44 3.57
CA ILE A 90 -19.41 7.71 4.83
C ILE A 90 -18.49 6.49 4.86
N ASP A 91 -18.47 5.68 3.79
CA ASP A 91 -17.60 4.52 3.66
C ASP A 91 -16.12 4.90 3.82
N SER A 92 -15.70 6.02 3.23
CA SER A 92 -14.32 6.50 3.33
C SER A 92 -13.87 6.81 4.76
N ALA A 93 -14.81 7.08 5.68
CA ALA A 93 -14.52 7.27 7.10
C ALA A 93 -14.67 5.97 7.90
N VAL A 94 -15.74 5.20 7.63
CA VAL A 94 -16.07 3.97 8.37
C VAL A 94 -15.07 2.85 8.09
N SER A 95 -14.65 2.68 6.83
CA SER A 95 -13.78 1.59 6.41
C SER A 95 -12.37 1.67 7.04
N PRO A 96 -11.68 2.84 7.04
CA PRO A 96 -10.43 2.99 7.78
C PRO A 96 -10.59 2.89 9.29
N ALA A 97 -11.72 3.35 9.84
CA ALA A 97 -11.99 3.25 11.28
C ALA A 97 -12.10 1.78 11.73
N GLY A 98 -12.88 0.97 11.01
CA GLY A 98 -12.99 -0.47 11.28
C GLY A 98 -11.64 -1.18 11.18
N THR A 99 -10.89 -0.91 10.12
CA THR A 99 -9.53 -1.46 9.94
C THR A 99 -8.59 -1.02 11.08
N GLY A 100 -8.71 0.25 11.51
CA GLY A 100 -7.92 0.83 12.59
C GLY A 100 -8.16 0.15 13.94
N ILE A 101 -9.42 -0.16 14.28
CA ILE A 101 -9.77 -0.86 15.52
C ILE A 101 -9.14 -2.26 15.56
N ILE A 102 -9.20 -2.99 14.45
CA ILE A 102 -8.59 -4.32 14.36
C ILE A 102 -7.07 -4.22 14.52
N ALA A 103 -6.43 -3.29 13.80
CA ALA A 103 -4.99 -3.06 13.91
C ALA A 103 -4.56 -2.65 15.33
N TYR A 104 -5.37 -1.82 16.01
CA TYR A 104 -5.14 -1.41 17.40
C TYR A 104 -5.24 -2.59 18.37
N THR A 105 -6.06 -3.59 18.07
CA THR A 105 -6.22 -4.80 18.89
C THR A 105 -5.11 -5.82 18.64
N SER A 106 -4.72 -6.04 17.38
CA SER A 106 -3.69 -7.01 16.98
C SER A 106 -2.27 -6.57 17.34
N THR A 107 -1.93 -5.30 17.07
CA THR A 107 -0.54 -4.81 17.19
C THR A 107 0.04 -5.00 18.61
N PRO A 108 -0.66 -4.66 19.71
CA PRO A 108 -0.17 -4.86 21.06
C PRO A 108 0.02 -6.33 21.44
N ARG A 109 -0.81 -7.23 20.89
CA ARG A 109 -0.70 -8.68 21.12
C ARG A 109 0.57 -9.26 20.50
N LEU A 110 1.02 -8.71 19.37
CA LEU A 110 2.29 -9.09 18.76
C LEU A 110 3.48 -8.72 19.67
N PHE A 111 3.47 -7.52 20.25
CA PHE A 111 4.49 -7.11 21.23
C PHE A 111 4.45 -7.98 22.49
N TYR A 112 3.26 -8.35 22.96
CA TYR A 112 3.09 -9.26 24.08
C TYR A 112 3.67 -10.65 23.80
N ALA A 113 3.37 -11.22 22.63
CA ALA A 113 3.91 -12.51 22.22
C ALA A 113 5.45 -12.48 22.14
N ALA A 114 6.02 -11.43 21.54
CA ALA A 114 7.46 -11.22 21.48
C ALA A 114 8.11 -11.08 22.87
N GLY A 115 7.42 -10.44 23.81
CA GLY A 115 7.85 -10.37 25.22
C GLY A 115 7.81 -11.72 25.91
N ARG A 116 6.78 -12.54 25.66
CA ARG A 116 6.63 -13.88 26.26
C ARG A 116 7.64 -14.89 25.72
N GLU A 117 8.04 -14.75 24.46
CA GLU A 117 9.08 -15.56 23.82
C GLU A 117 10.52 -15.12 24.20
N GLY A 118 10.66 -14.05 25.01
CA GLY A 118 11.96 -13.55 25.46
C GLY A 118 12.73 -12.76 24.39
N LEU A 119 12.12 -12.46 23.24
CA LEU A 119 12.72 -11.68 22.15
C LEU A 119 12.94 -10.22 22.54
N VAL A 120 12.10 -9.69 23.44
CA VAL A 120 12.19 -8.31 23.94
C VAL A 120 12.29 -8.32 25.46
N ARG A 121 13.37 -7.76 26.00
CA ARG A 121 13.56 -7.60 27.44
C ARG A 121 12.62 -6.53 27.97
N GLY A 122 11.90 -6.83 29.07
CA GLY A 122 11.08 -5.84 29.78
C GLY A 122 9.66 -6.32 30.09
N PRO A 123 8.75 -5.42 30.51
CA PRO A 123 7.41 -5.77 30.98
C PRO A 123 6.41 -6.04 29.84
N PHE A 124 6.86 -6.24 28.59
CA PHE A 124 6.01 -6.52 27.43
C PHE A 124 5.16 -7.79 27.59
N ALA A 125 5.62 -8.76 28.39
CA ALA A 125 4.86 -9.97 28.72
C ALA A 125 3.79 -9.78 29.81
N ARG A 126 3.50 -8.54 30.25
CA ARG A 126 2.47 -8.25 31.26
C ARG A 126 1.14 -7.87 30.60
N LEU A 127 0.06 -8.44 31.12
CA LEU A 127 -1.32 -8.09 30.77
C LEU A 127 -1.95 -7.27 31.91
N SER A 128 -2.89 -6.39 31.57
CA SER A 128 -3.74 -5.73 32.56
C SER A 128 -4.80 -6.69 33.12
N GLY A 129 -5.51 -6.29 34.17
CA GLY A 129 -6.64 -7.07 34.72
C GLY A 129 -7.77 -7.34 33.73
N ALA A 130 -7.86 -6.56 32.65
CA ALA A 130 -8.81 -6.77 31.55
C ALA A 130 -8.22 -7.60 30.39
N GLY A 131 -7.01 -8.16 30.53
CA GLY A 131 -6.36 -8.96 29.50
C GLY A 131 -5.71 -8.15 28.36
N VAL A 132 -5.51 -6.84 28.54
CA VAL A 132 -4.96 -5.94 27.51
C VAL A 132 -3.47 -5.67 27.78
N PRO A 133 -2.56 -5.87 26.80
CA PRO A 133 -1.14 -5.54 26.95
C PRO A 133 -0.89 -4.03 26.80
N ILE A 134 -1.12 -3.26 27.87
CA ILE A 134 -1.03 -1.78 27.89
C ILE A 134 0.34 -1.28 27.41
N ILE A 135 1.42 -1.95 27.79
CA ILE A 135 2.78 -1.56 27.39
C ILE A 135 2.97 -1.72 25.87
N GLY A 136 2.41 -2.78 25.28
CA GLY A 136 2.39 -2.97 23.83
C GLY A 136 1.58 -1.88 23.11
N VAL A 137 0.47 -1.43 23.71
CA VAL A 137 -0.34 -0.31 23.19
C VAL A 137 0.46 0.99 23.18
N LEU A 138 1.09 1.33 24.30
CA LEU A 138 1.89 2.56 24.43
C LEU A 138 3.10 2.54 23.49
N ALA A 139 3.78 1.40 23.36
CA ALA A 139 4.89 1.23 22.43
C ALA A 139 4.44 1.41 20.97
N ALA A 140 3.33 0.76 20.58
CA ALA A 140 2.76 0.92 19.24
C ALA A 140 2.38 2.38 18.94
N PHE A 141 1.78 3.08 19.91
CA PHE A 141 1.44 4.49 19.79
C PHE A 141 2.68 5.37 19.62
N ALA A 142 3.69 5.20 20.48
CA ALA A 142 4.93 5.96 20.42
C ALA A 142 5.66 5.76 19.07
N ILE A 143 5.76 4.51 18.62
CA ILE A 143 6.33 4.17 17.31
C ILE A 143 5.52 4.84 16.19
N GLY A 144 4.19 4.76 16.26
CA GLY A 144 3.30 5.41 15.29
C GLY A 144 3.55 6.91 15.17
N VAL A 145 3.62 7.63 16.31
CA VAL A 145 3.89 9.07 16.36
C VAL A 145 5.27 9.40 15.77
N ILE A 146 6.29 8.60 16.07
CA ILE A 146 7.64 8.78 15.54
C ILE A 146 7.64 8.58 14.02
N PHE A 147 6.94 7.57 13.50
CA PHE A 147 6.84 7.30 12.06
C PHE A 147 6.00 8.34 11.31
N LEU A 148 5.03 8.97 11.97
CA LEU A 148 4.22 10.06 11.38
C LEU A 148 5.02 11.35 11.19
N ARG A 149 5.99 11.66 12.06
CA ARG A 149 6.81 12.89 11.96
C ARG A 149 7.53 13.08 10.61
N PRO A 150 8.26 12.10 10.05
CA PRO A 150 9.03 12.27 8.81
C PRO A 150 8.24 12.00 7.52
N LEU A 151 6.97 11.58 7.58
CA LEU A 151 6.17 11.18 6.41
C LEU A 151 5.11 12.23 6.07
N PRO A 152 5.45 13.29 5.29
CA PRO A 152 4.56 14.42 5.02
C PRO A 152 3.42 14.09 4.04
N SER A 153 3.30 12.85 3.55
CA SER A 153 2.23 12.47 2.62
C SER A 153 1.72 11.05 2.81
N TRP A 154 0.39 10.91 2.71
CA TRP A 154 -0.31 9.62 2.67
C TRP A 154 0.28 8.64 1.63
N ARG A 155 0.69 9.17 0.47
CA ARG A 155 1.32 8.39 -0.59
C ARG A 155 2.68 7.82 -0.16
N ALA A 156 3.47 8.57 0.61
CA ALA A 156 4.74 8.07 1.14
C ALA A 156 4.51 6.97 2.18
N LEU A 157 3.50 7.13 3.04
CA LEU A 157 3.13 6.11 4.04
C LEU A 157 2.74 4.79 3.38
N ILE A 158 1.80 4.81 2.41
CA ILE A 158 1.37 3.59 1.71
C ILE A 158 2.55 2.89 1.04
N LYS A 159 3.50 3.65 0.46
CA LYS A 159 4.69 3.07 -0.20
C LYS A 159 5.54 2.27 0.79
N VAL A 160 5.84 2.86 1.95
CA VAL A 160 6.66 2.19 2.99
C VAL A 160 5.92 0.96 3.53
N VAL A 161 4.63 1.10 3.86
CA VAL A 161 3.82 -0.01 4.38
C VAL A 161 3.72 -1.15 3.37
N SER A 162 3.51 -0.84 2.09
CA SER A 162 3.44 -1.86 1.04
C SER A 162 4.77 -2.58 0.85
N ALA A 163 5.89 -1.86 0.88
CA ALA A 163 7.22 -2.46 0.79
C ALA A 163 7.52 -3.37 2.00
N ALA A 164 7.21 -2.92 3.21
CA ALA A 164 7.35 -3.71 4.43
C ALA A 164 6.46 -4.97 4.40
N ALA A 165 5.24 -4.87 3.89
CA ALA A 165 4.34 -6.01 3.72
C ALA A 165 4.92 -7.04 2.74
N LEU A 166 5.47 -6.60 1.61
CA LEU A 166 6.10 -7.49 0.63
C LEU A 166 7.31 -8.24 1.23
N LEU A 167 8.17 -7.53 1.96
CA LEU A 167 9.30 -8.15 2.66
C LEU A 167 8.81 -9.18 3.69
N SER A 168 7.74 -8.87 4.42
CA SER A 168 7.13 -9.79 5.37
C SER A 168 6.61 -11.07 4.70
N TYR A 169 6.01 -10.97 3.51
CA TYR A 169 5.55 -12.13 2.75
C TYR A 169 6.72 -13.00 2.24
N GLY A 170 7.84 -12.37 1.86
CA GLY A 170 9.08 -13.09 1.55
C GLY A 170 9.57 -13.91 2.75
N MET A 171 9.67 -13.28 3.93
CA MET A 171 10.07 -13.96 5.17
C MET A 171 9.11 -15.09 5.54
N ALA A 172 7.80 -14.87 5.47
CA ALA A 172 6.79 -15.88 5.78
C ALA A 172 6.92 -17.14 4.88
N SER A 173 7.27 -16.95 3.61
CA SER A 173 7.47 -18.06 2.66
C SER A 173 8.69 -18.91 3.07
N VAL A 174 9.80 -18.28 3.44
CA VAL A 174 11.00 -18.97 3.93
C VAL A 174 10.70 -19.70 5.24
N SER A 175 10.03 -19.03 6.19
CA SER A 175 9.64 -19.63 7.47
C SER A 175 8.79 -20.89 7.30
N LEU A 176 7.88 -20.94 6.33
CA LEU A 176 7.08 -22.14 6.07
C LEU A 176 7.94 -23.32 5.60
N ILE A 177 8.94 -23.07 4.76
CA ILE A 177 9.88 -24.10 4.27
C ILE A 177 10.72 -24.62 5.44
N THR A 178 11.35 -23.72 6.19
CA THR A 178 12.17 -24.09 7.36
C THR A 178 11.35 -24.87 8.38
N LEU A 179 10.11 -24.44 8.67
CA LEU A 179 9.25 -25.11 9.63
C LEU A 179 8.83 -26.52 9.17
N ARG A 180 8.73 -26.77 7.85
CA ARG A 180 8.50 -28.14 7.36
C ARG A 180 9.71 -29.05 7.53
N TRP A 181 10.91 -28.49 7.57
CA TRP A 181 12.16 -29.25 7.72
C TRP A 181 12.48 -29.50 9.21
N THR A 182 12.33 -28.48 10.06
CA THR A 182 12.64 -28.58 11.50
C THR A 182 11.53 -29.26 12.29
N MET A 183 10.26 -29.04 11.93
CA MET A 183 9.09 -29.60 12.62
C MET A 183 8.18 -30.33 11.64
N PRO A 184 8.57 -31.56 11.23
CA PRO A 184 7.80 -32.33 10.26
C PRO A 184 6.38 -32.58 10.76
N VAL A 185 5.44 -32.56 9.82
CA VAL A 185 4.00 -32.64 10.07
C VAL A 185 3.61 -33.93 10.81
N GLU A 186 4.38 -35.01 10.60
CA GLU A 186 4.18 -36.30 11.29
C GLU A 186 4.41 -36.21 12.81
N ARG A 187 5.35 -35.38 13.26
CA ARG A 187 5.69 -35.24 14.69
C ARG A 187 4.92 -34.10 15.37
N HIS A 188 4.45 -33.13 14.59
CA HIS A 188 3.70 -31.97 15.08
C HIS A 188 2.43 -31.77 14.26
N PRO A 189 1.32 -32.46 14.62
CA PRO A 189 0.07 -32.36 13.88
C PRO A 189 -0.52 -30.95 14.01
N ARG A 190 -0.69 -30.27 12.87
CA ARG A 190 -1.28 -28.93 12.79
C ARG A 190 -2.77 -29.04 12.48
N SER A 191 -3.57 -28.10 13.01
CA SER A 191 -4.99 -28.01 12.69
C SER A 191 -5.22 -27.86 11.19
N PHE A 192 -4.44 -27.02 10.52
CA PHE A 192 -4.54 -26.83 9.07
C PHE A 192 -3.21 -27.19 8.38
N GLN A 193 -3.30 -27.92 7.27
CA GLN A 193 -2.16 -28.31 6.45
C GLN A 193 -2.37 -27.82 5.02
N LEU A 194 -1.42 -27.06 4.50
CA LEU A 194 -1.46 -26.62 3.12
C LEU A 194 -1.08 -27.80 2.20
N PRO A 195 -1.95 -28.24 1.27
CA PRO A 195 -1.56 -29.19 0.24
C PRO A 195 -0.43 -28.56 -0.60
N PHE A 196 0.59 -29.35 -0.96
CA PHE A 196 1.74 -28.88 -1.74
C PHE A 196 2.51 -27.69 -1.13
N GLY A 197 2.61 -27.58 0.20
CA GLY A 197 3.15 -26.37 0.82
C GLY A 197 4.61 -26.02 0.51
N ILE A 198 5.48 -26.97 0.12
CA ILE A 198 6.87 -26.65 -0.30
C ILE A 198 6.89 -25.93 -1.66
N PRO A 199 6.33 -26.50 -2.76
CA PRO A 199 6.30 -25.80 -4.05
C PRO A 199 5.46 -24.51 -4.00
N VAL A 200 4.37 -24.48 -3.22
CA VAL A 200 3.57 -23.24 -3.05
C VAL A 200 4.39 -22.16 -2.33
N ALA A 201 5.15 -22.51 -1.29
CA ALA A 201 6.03 -21.55 -0.60
C ALA A 201 7.17 -21.06 -1.51
N GLY A 202 7.78 -21.96 -2.30
CA GLY A 202 8.81 -21.60 -3.27
C GLY A 202 8.29 -20.63 -4.34
N LEU A 203 7.11 -20.91 -4.90
CA LEU A 203 6.46 -20.02 -5.86
C LEU A 203 6.12 -18.67 -5.23
N ALA A 204 5.55 -18.66 -4.01
CA ALA A 204 5.25 -17.43 -3.28
C ALA A 204 6.50 -16.59 -3.03
N PHE A 205 7.62 -17.23 -2.68
CA PHE A 205 8.91 -16.56 -2.50
C PHE A 205 9.42 -15.94 -3.81
N ILE A 206 9.37 -16.68 -4.92
CA ILE A 206 9.78 -16.18 -6.25
C ILE A 206 8.92 -14.96 -6.64
N VAL A 207 7.60 -15.06 -6.53
CA VAL A 207 6.67 -13.98 -6.87
C VAL A 207 6.91 -12.75 -5.98
N ALA A 208 7.09 -12.93 -4.68
CA ALA A 208 7.36 -11.82 -3.75
C ALA A 208 8.67 -11.09 -4.10
N ASN A 209 9.76 -11.83 -4.34
CA ASN A 209 11.05 -11.25 -4.73
C ASN A 209 10.96 -10.55 -6.09
N PHE A 210 10.26 -11.14 -7.05
CA PHE A 210 10.06 -10.54 -8.36
C PHE A 210 9.32 -9.20 -8.25
N ILE A 211 8.26 -9.12 -7.44
CA ILE A 211 7.52 -7.87 -7.21
C ILE A 211 8.41 -6.83 -6.53
N ILE A 212 9.24 -7.21 -5.56
CA ILE A 212 10.17 -6.29 -4.89
C ILE A 212 11.19 -5.74 -5.89
N VAL A 213 11.79 -6.59 -6.71
CA VAL A 213 12.74 -6.17 -7.75
C VAL A 213 12.06 -5.24 -8.75
N TRP A 214 10.87 -5.57 -9.22
CA TRP A 214 10.13 -4.75 -10.17
C TRP A 214 9.77 -3.38 -9.60
N THR A 215 9.27 -3.35 -8.36
CA THR A 215 8.90 -2.09 -7.68
C THR A 215 10.11 -1.23 -7.35
N GLY A 216 11.25 -1.83 -6.99
CA GLY A 216 12.52 -1.14 -6.79
C GLY A 216 13.11 -0.60 -8.09
N ALA A 217 13.05 -1.37 -9.17
CA ALA A 217 13.58 -1.01 -10.49
C ALA A 217 12.89 0.22 -11.08
N HIS A 218 11.56 0.36 -10.91
CA HIS A 218 10.85 1.58 -11.30
C HIS A 218 11.33 2.81 -10.53
N ARG A 219 11.66 2.66 -9.24
CA ARG A 219 12.12 3.78 -8.40
C ARG A 219 13.49 4.29 -8.85
N GLN A 220 14.40 3.40 -9.24
CA GLN A 220 15.73 3.79 -9.75
C GLN A 220 15.65 4.54 -11.07
N ARG A 221 14.71 4.19 -11.97
CA ARG A 221 14.49 4.91 -13.22
C ARG A 221 14.03 6.35 -12.99
N ASP A 222 13.11 6.56 -12.05
CA ASP A 222 12.64 7.92 -11.70
C ASP A 222 13.76 8.77 -11.08
N HIS A 223 14.58 8.18 -10.21
CA HIS A 223 15.72 8.86 -9.60
C HIS A 223 16.84 9.16 -10.60
N ALA A 224 17.11 8.26 -11.55
CA ALA A 224 18.06 8.49 -12.63
C ALA A 224 17.60 9.63 -13.55
N VAL A 225 16.33 9.66 -13.95
CA VAL A 225 15.74 10.76 -14.75
C VAL A 225 15.76 12.09 -13.99
N CYS A 226 15.52 12.08 -12.67
CA CYS A 226 15.58 13.29 -11.84
C CYS A 226 17.01 13.77 -11.55
N ALA A 227 17.99 12.86 -11.52
CA ALA A 227 19.40 13.17 -11.37
C ALA A 227 19.98 13.71 -12.68
N ASP A 228 19.62 13.11 -13.81
CA ASP A 228 19.96 13.55 -15.16
C ASP A 228 19.41 14.95 -15.45
N ARG A 229 18.12 15.22 -15.15
CA ARG A 229 17.55 16.58 -15.26
C ARG A 229 18.23 17.60 -14.34
N ARG A 230 18.70 17.20 -13.16
CA ARG A 230 19.42 18.09 -12.24
C ARG A 230 20.88 18.32 -12.68
N GLY A 231 21.51 17.34 -13.32
CA GLY A 231 22.79 17.50 -14.01
C GLY A 231 22.66 18.46 -15.19
N ALA A 232 21.67 18.23 -16.05
CA ALA A 232 21.39 19.11 -17.19
C ALA A 232 21.10 20.57 -16.78
N LEU A 233 20.43 20.81 -15.65
CA LEU A 233 20.21 22.17 -15.11
C LEU A 233 21.45 22.79 -14.47
N ARG A 234 22.44 21.99 -14.07
CA ARG A 234 23.71 22.46 -13.48
C ARG A 234 24.72 22.86 -14.56
N ASP A 235 24.61 22.28 -15.74
CA ASP A 235 25.45 22.57 -16.91
C ASP A 235 24.91 23.72 -17.79
N TYR A 236 23.79 24.34 -17.42
CA TYR A 236 23.37 25.59 -18.07
C TYR A 236 24.29 26.73 -17.64
N PRO A 237 25.05 27.35 -18.56
CA PRO A 237 25.88 28.49 -18.23
C PRO A 237 24.97 29.61 -17.72
N ALA A 238 25.23 30.11 -16.52
CA ALA A 238 24.49 31.19 -15.84
C ALA A 238 24.51 32.55 -16.57
N ARG A 239 24.93 32.59 -17.84
CA ARG A 239 25.05 33.79 -18.68
C ARG A 239 23.76 34.17 -19.42
N ASP A 240 22.80 33.25 -19.56
CA ASP A 240 21.61 33.50 -20.39
C ASP A 240 20.31 33.77 -19.61
N VAL A 241 20.31 33.66 -18.27
CA VAL A 241 19.12 33.91 -17.44
C VAL A 241 18.83 35.41 -17.21
N TRP A 242 19.81 36.30 -17.44
CA TRP A 242 19.71 37.70 -17.00
C TRP A 242 19.54 38.74 -18.11
N ARG A 243 19.42 38.38 -19.38
CA ARG A 243 19.34 39.37 -20.47
C ARG A 243 17.92 39.69 -20.95
N VAL A 244 17.01 40.04 -20.03
CA VAL A 244 15.78 40.79 -20.38
C VAL A 244 15.43 41.77 -19.24
N ARG A 245 16.19 42.87 -19.13
CA ARG A 245 15.71 44.06 -18.40
C ARG A 245 16.40 45.34 -18.86
N ALA A 246 16.21 45.71 -20.12
CA ALA A 246 16.40 47.09 -20.59
C ALA A 246 15.88 47.23 -22.03
N SER A 247 14.59 47.54 -22.18
CA SER A 247 14.02 48.28 -23.31
C SER A 247 12.49 48.25 -23.17
N GLY A 248 11.89 49.42 -23.01
CA GLY A 248 10.45 49.56 -22.94
C GLY A 248 9.78 49.41 -24.31
N ASN A 249 8.49 49.09 -24.25
CA ASN A 249 7.46 49.33 -25.25
C ASN A 249 7.19 48.21 -26.29
N ARG A 250 5.92 47.79 -26.29
CA ARG A 250 5.09 47.18 -27.35
C ARG A 250 5.42 45.77 -27.89
N GLY A 251 4.50 44.86 -27.58
CA GLY A 251 3.87 43.98 -28.57
C GLY A 251 4.49 42.60 -28.77
N ARG A 252 3.66 41.56 -28.57
CA ARG A 252 3.73 40.19 -29.13
C ARG A 252 5.12 39.64 -29.49
N VAL A 253 5.56 38.59 -28.78
CA VAL A 253 5.83 37.23 -29.29
C VAL A 253 6.17 36.38 -28.05
N VAL A 254 5.22 35.60 -27.58
CA VAL A 254 5.47 34.48 -26.66
C VAL A 254 5.26 33.23 -27.47
N ASP A 255 6.28 32.80 -28.22
CA ASP A 255 6.51 31.38 -28.47
C ASP A 255 7.87 31.14 -29.17
N ARG A 256 8.39 29.90 -29.01
CA ARG A 256 9.63 29.32 -29.55
C ARG A 256 10.92 29.52 -28.74
N ALA A 257 10.99 28.87 -27.57
CA ALA A 257 12.25 28.30 -27.11
C ALA A 257 12.11 26.98 -26.33
N ILE A 258 10.90 26.60 -25.90
CA ILE A 258 10.67 25.37 -25.11
C ILE A 258 10.34 24.15 -26.01
N PHE A 259 10.00 24.35 -27.28
CA PHE A 259 9.53 23.27 -28.18
C PHE A 259 10.56 22.65 -29.13
N ARG A 260 11.85 23.04 -29.09
CA ARG A 260 12.88 22.47 -30.00
C ARG A 260 13.79 21.40 -29.39
N GLY A 261 13.71 21.11 -28.09
CA GLY A 261 14.46 20.03 -27.45
C GLY A 261 13.78 18.65 -27.48
N ALA A 262 12.50 18.58 -27.86
CA ALA A 262 11.69 17.35 -27.80
C ALA A 262 11.55 16.61 -29.16
N MET A 263 12.33 16.98 -30.18
CA MET A 263 12.25 16.38 -31.54
C MET A 263 13.62 15.96 -32.10
N SER A 264 14.56 15.53 -31.25
CA SER A 264 15.87 15.00 -31.69
C SER A 264 16.43 13.94 -30.74
N ALA A 265 15.66 12.88 -30.51
CA ALA A 265 16.17 11.56 -30.13
C ALA A 265 15.13 10.53 -30.60
N GLY A 266 15.29 10.09 -31.84
CA GLY A 266 14.71 8.83 -32.32
C GLY A 266 15.49 7.65 -31.77
#